data_AF-A0A519ZW30-F1
#
_entry.id   AF-A0A519ZW30-F1
#
_cell.length_a   1.000
_cell.length_b   1.000
_cell.length_c   1.000
_cell.angle_alpha   90.00
_cell.angle_beta   90.00
_cell.angle_gamma   90.00
#
_symmetry.space_group_name_H-M   'P 1'
#
loop_
_entity.id
_entity.type
_entity.pdbx_description
1 polymer ?
#
loop_
_entity_poly.entity_id
_entity_poly.type
_entity_poly.pdbx_seq_one_letter_code
_entity_poly.pdbx_strand_id
1 'polypeptide(L)'
;SETRSHKAQPVLLTPVARRKFDAAGKAEETHAVYAELVRAVARDTNTPLIDLDRSSQALLQQFGVENSKLLFNYLAPGEHPNYPDGREDNTHFNELGARRMAELVLADIRALKLGLADHLVQGTVKKTVDPQAR
;
A
#
# COMPACT_ATOMS: atom_id res chain seq x y z
N SER A 1 -11.02 -23.69 -2.10
CA SER A 1 -10.50 -22.79 -3.15
C SER A 1 -9.43 -23.52 -3.93
N GLU A 2 -9.25 -23.16 -5.21
CA GLU A 2 -8.17 -23.67 -6.07
C GLU A 2 -6.79 -23.57 -5.38
N THR A 3 -6.48 -22.45 -4.74
CA THR A 3 -5.24 -22.29 -3.97
C THR A 3 -5.01 -23.39 -2.93
N ARG A 4 -6.05 -23.73 -2.14
CA ARG A 4 -5.96 -24.77 -1.11
C ARG A 4 -5.85 -26.18 -1.71
N SER A 5 -6.46 -26.46 -2.87
CA SER A 5 -6.27 -27.76 -3.54
C SER A 5 -4.84 -27.97 -4.03
N HIS A 6 -4.09 -26.89 -4.25
CA HIS A 6 -2.66 -26.92 -4.52
C HIS A 6 -1.78 -26.84 -3.26
N LYS A 7 -2.34 -27.10 -2.06
CA LYS A 7 -1.65 -27.07 -0.77
C LYS A 7 -1.02 -25.71 -0.39
N ALA A 8 -1.45 -24.62 -1.03
CA ALA A 8 -1.03 -23.27 -0.68
C ALA A 8 -1.97 -22.65 0.37
N GLN A 9 -1.44 -21.70 1.14
CA GLN A 9 -2.18 -20.95 2.15
C GLN A 9 -2.60 -19.58 1.57
N PRO A 10 -3.88 -19.39 1.19
CA PRO A 10 -4.31 -18.10 0.68
C PRO A 10 -4.33 -17.05 1.80
N VAL A 11 -4.04 -15.81 1.44
CA VAL A 11 -4.21 -14.61 2.26
C VAL A 11 -4.92 -13.59 1.37
N LEU A 12 -6.02 -13.03 1.85
CA LEU A 12 -6.73 -11.99 1.13
C LEU A 12 -6.18 -10.62 1.53
N LEU A 13 -6.16 -9.71 0.57
CA LEU A 13 -5.72 -8.34 0.73
C LEU A 13 -6.82 -7.45 0.15
N THR A 14 -7.37 -6.53 0.94
CA THR A 14 -8.30 -5.53 0.39
C THR A 14 -7.56 -4.60 -0.59
N PRO A 15 -8.28 -3.92 -1.51
CA PRO A 15 -7.67 -2.86 -2.30
C PRO A 15 -7.00 -1.81 -1.41
N VAL A 16 -5.92 -1.19 -1.89
CA VAL A 16 -5.28 -0.06 -1.20
C VAL A 16 -6.12 1.22 -1.38
N ALA A 17 -6.06 2.13 -0.41
CA ALA A 17 -6.72 3.42 -0.51
C ALA A 17 -6.14 4.28 -1.63
N ARG A 18 -7.01 4.91 -2.42
CA ARG A 18 -6.63 6.01 -3.31
C ARG A 18 -6.49 7.30 -2.50
N ARG A 19 -5.56 8.18 -2.88
CA ARG A 19 -5.44 9.51 -2.26
C ARG A 19 -6.67 10.36 -2.59
N LYS A 20 -7.59 10.48 -1.64
CA LYS A 20 -8.78 11.32 -1.71
C LYS A 20 -9.08 11.89 -0.34
N PHE A 21 -9.38 13.18 -0.28
CA PHE A 21 -9.72 13.89 0.95
C PHE A 21 -10.93 14.78 0.72
N ASP A 22 -11.76 14.91 1.74
CA ASP A 22 -12.86 15.87 1.74
C ASP A 22 -12.37 17.31 2.02
N ALA A 23 -13.29 18.27 2.00
CA ALA A 23 -12.99 19.67 2.24
C ALA A 23 -12.46 19.97 3.67
N ALA A 24 -12.67 19.05 4.62
CA ALA A 24 -12.14 19.15 5.98
C ALA A 24 -10.76 18.48 6.12
N GLY A 25 -10.21 17.92 5.04
CA GLY A 25 -8.93 17.22 5.05
C GLY A 25 -9.00 15.80 5.64
N LYS A 26 -10.20 15.22 5.71
CA LYS A 26 -10.39 13.83 6.15
C LYS A 26 -10.26 12.88 4.96
N ALA A 27 -9.48 11.82 5.12
CA ALA A 27 -9.32 10.80 4.09
C ALA A 27 -10.67 10.14 3.78
N GLU A 28 -10.97 10.01 2.50
CA GLU A 28 -12.20 9.41 2.00
C GLU A 28 -11.95 7.98 1.53
N GLU A 29 -12.83 7.07 1.94
CA GLU A 29 -12.84 5.70 1.43
C GLU A 29 -13.28 5.68 -0.05
N THR A 30 -12.48 5.06 -0.91
CA THR A 30 -12.68 5.10 -2.37
C THR A 30 -13.10 3.76 -2.97
N HIS A 31 -12.95 2.66 -2.21
CA HIS A 31 -13.25 1.30 -2.66
C HIS A 31 -14.14 0.55 -1.66
N ALA A 32 -14.97 1.24 -0.88
CA ALA A 32 -15.76 0.68 0.23
C ALA A 32 -16.47 -0.64 -0.12
N VAL A 33 -17.16 -0.66 -1.26
CA VAL A 33 -17.89 -1.85 -1.74
C VAL A 33 -16.94 -3.02 -2.01
N TYR A 34 -15.83 -2.78 -2.70
CA TYR A 34 -14.86 -3.82 -3.03
C TYR A 34 -14.11 -4.31 -1.79
N ALA A 35 -13.71 -3.41 -0.89
CA ALA A 35 -13.06 -3.75 0.36
C ALA A 35 -13.99 -4.62 1.24
N GLU A 36 -15.28 -4.27 1.32
CA GLU A 36 -16.23 -5.09 2.07
C GLU A 36 -16.49 -6.45 1.42
N LEU A 37 -16.53 -6.55 0.09
CA LEU A 37 -16.63 -7.85 -0.59
C LEU A 37 -15.43 -8.74 -0.26
N VAL A 38 -14.21 -8.21 -0.22
CA VAL A 38 -13.02 -8.98 0.19
C VAL A 38 -13.11 -9.39 1.66
N ARG A 39 -13.55 -8.49 2.54
CA ARG A 39 -13.78 -8.81 3.97
C ARG A 39 -14.83 -9.90 4.14
N ALA A 40 -15.92 -9.87 3.38
CA ALA A 40 -16.96 -10.90 3.40
C ALA A 40 -16.41 -12.26 2.98
N VAL A 41 -15.70 -12.33 1.84
CA VAL A 41 -15.08 -13.58 1.38
C VAL A 41 -14.08 -14.12 2.41
N ALA A 42 -13.29 -13.25 3.06
CA ALA A 42 -12.36 -13.67 4.11
C ALA A 42 -13.08 -14.32 5.29
N ARG A 43 -14.18 -13.71 5.77
CA ARG A 43 -15.01 -14.26 6.85
C ARG A 43 -15.64 -15.59 6.44
N ASP A 44 -16.30 -15.64 5.29
CA ASP A 44 -17.07 -16.80 4.82
C ASP A 44 -16.17 -18.02 4.55
N THR A 45 -14.94 -17.78 4.11
CA THR A 45 -13.99 -18.85 3.78
C THR A 45 -12.98 -19.15 4.88
N ASN A 46 -13.06 -18.44 6.01
CA ASN A 46 -12.08 -18.44 7.09
C ASN A 46 -10.64 -18.27 6.55
N THR A 47 -10.45 -17.30 5.66
CA THR A 47 -9.14 -16.97 5.08
C THR A 47 -8.54 -15.76 5.80
N PRO A 48 -7.25 -15.77 6.19
CA PRO A 48 -6.61 -14.60 6.77
C PRO A 48 -6.73 -13.38 5.85
N LEU A 49 -6.97 -12.22 6.46
CA LEU A 49 -7.18 -10.95 5.77
C LEU A 49 -6.16 -9.92 6.25
N ILE A 50 -5.48 -9.30 5.29
CA ILE A 50 -4.75 -8.05 5.48
C ILE A 50 -5.67 -6.92 4.98
N ASP A 51 -6.18 -6.10 5.91
CA ASP A 51 -7.13 -5.01 5.60
C ASP A 51 -6.36 -3.73 5.24
N LEU A 52 -5.67 -3.79 4.09
CA LEU A 52 -4.81 -2.72 3.60
C LEU A 52 -5.59 -1.44 3.29
N ASP A 53 -6.89 -1.54 3.01
CA ASP A 53 -7.76 -0.39 2.77
C ASP A 53 -7.81 0.49 4.02
N ARG A 54 -8.11 -0.09 5.19
CA ARG A 54 -8.15 0.66 6.45
C ARG A 54 -6.79 1.21 6.86
N SER A 55 -5.75 0.38 6.82
CA SER A 55 -4.41 0.79 7.28
C SER A 55 -3.79 1.85 6.36
N SER A 56 -4.01 1.76 5.06
CA SER A 56 -3.55 2.80 4.13
C SER A 56 -4.37 4.09 4.23
N GLN A 57 -5.69 4.05 4.47
CA GLN A 57 -6.46 5.25 4.79
C GLN A 57 -5.93 5.95 6.03
N ALA A 58 -5.60 5.20 7.09
CA ALA A 58 -5.01 5.74 8.31
C ALA A 58 -3.63 6.40 8.05
N LEU A 59 -2.79 5.76 7.23
CA LEU A 59 -1.50 6.33 6.81
C LEU A 59 -1.70 7.66 6.03
N LEU A 60 -2.63 7.68 5.07
CA LEU A 60 -2.95 8.89 4.32
C LEU A 60 -3.47 10.00 5.23
N GLN A 61 -4.34 9.67 6.19
CA GLN A 61 -4.83 10.61 7.18
C GLN A 61 -3.71 11.18 8.05
N GLN A 62 -2.73 10.36 8.43
CA GLN A 62 -1.56 10.78 9.22
C GLN A 62 -0.67 11.77 8.45
N PHE A 63 -0.46 11.53 7.15
CA PHE A 63 0.28 12.46 6.29
C PHE A 63 -0.53 13.74 6.01
N GLY A 64 -1.85 13.62 5.92
CA GLY A 64 -2.75 14.71 5.56
C GLY A 64 -2.69 15.04 4.07
N VAL A 65 -3.45 16.06 3.65
CA VAL A 65 -3.63 16.40 2.23
C VAL A 65 -2.29 16.67 1.57
N GLU A 66 -1.51 17.64 2.02
CA GLU A 66 -0.30 18.04 1.29
C GLU A 66 0.82 17.00 1.36
N ASN A 67 1.20 16.53 2.55
CA ASN A 67 2.34 15.61 2.64
C ASN A 67 2.07 14.25 2.01
N SER A 68 0.81 13.81 1.93
CA SER A 68 0.50 12.52 1.30
C SER A 68 0.88 12.49 -0.18
N LYS A 69 1.04 13.65 -0.86
CA LYS A 69 1.58 13.71 -2.24
C LYS A 69 2.96 13.06 -2.35
N LEU A 70 3.77 13.09 -1.29
CA LEU A 70 5.09 12.45 -1.24
C LEU A 70 5.05 10.94 -1.43
N LEU A 71 3.89 10.31 -1.24
CA LEU A 71 3.71 8.87 -1.41
C LEU A 71 3.32 8.50 -2.85
N PHE A 72 2.92 9.47 -3.67
CA PHE A 72 2.38 9.22 -5.00
C PHE A 72 3.25 9.81 -6.10
N ASN A 73 2.92 9.46 -7.34
CA ASN A 73 3.54 10.01 -8.52
C ASN A 73 3.07 11.45 -8.79
N TYR A 74 3.53 12.35 -7.92
CA TYR A 74 3.42 13.80 -8.05
C TYR A 74 4.77 14.33 -8.52
N LEU A 75 4.81 14.79 -9.77
CA LEU A 75 6.01 15.27 -10.44
C LEU A 75 5.76 16.66 -11.00
N ALA A 76 6.71 17.57 -10.78
CA ALA A 76 6.71 18.86 -11.48
C ALA A 76 7.21 18.71 -12.94
N PRO A 77 6.90 19.66 -13.83
CA PRO A 77 7.47 19.70 -15.17
C PRO A 77 9.00 19.60 -15.15
N GLY A 78 9.56 18.74 -15.99
CA GLY A 78 11.00 18.51 -16.11
C GLY A 78 11.63 17.54 -15.09
N GLU A 79 10.88 17.03 -14.10
CA GLU A 79 11.45 16.12 -13.09
C GLU A 79 11.70 14.69 -13.59
N HIS A 80 10.97 14.24 -14.61
CA HIS A 80 11.13 12.88 -15.14
C HIS A 80 10.94 12.83 -16.66
N PRO A 81 11.83 12.15 -17.42
CA PRO A 81 11.77 12.14 -18.89
C PRO A 81 10.50 11.53 -19.46
N ASN A 82 9.88 10.58 -18.74
CA ASN A 82 8.60 9.99 -19.16
C ASN A 82 7.38 10.90 -18.88
N TYR A 83 7.55 11.97 -18.12
CA TYR A 83 6.50 12.95 -17.75
C TYR A 83 7.06 14.37 -17.88
N PRO A 84 7.37 14.82 -19.11
CA PRO A 84 8.03 16.11 -19.32
C PRO A 84 7.22 17.29 -18.78
N ASP A 85 5.89 17.21 -18.87
CA ASP A 85 4.96 18.24 -18.36
C ASP A 85 4.58 18.03 -16.88
N GLY A 86 5.25 17.10 -16.18
CA GLY A 86 4.89 16.70 -14.82
C GLY A 86 3.72 15.71 -14.80
N ARG A 87 3.29 15.35 -13.59
CA ARG A 87 2.16 14.44 -13.36
C ARG A 87 1.59 14.65 -11.97
N GLU A 88 0.27 14.75 -11.86
CA GLU A 88 -0.44 14.67 -10.58
C GLU A 88 -1.29 13.41 -10.55
N ASP A 89 -0.82 12.40 -9.83
CA ASP A 89 -1.49 11.09 -9.80
C ASP A 89 -1.81 10.67 -8.36
N ASN A 90 -3.09 10.42 -8.10
CA ASN A 90 -3.59 10.01 -6.78
C ASN A 90 -3.72 8.49 -6.60
N THR A 91 -3.33 7.71 -7.61
CA THR A 91 -3.51 6.26 -7.66
C THR A 91 -2.17 5.52 -7.64
N HIS A 92 -1.19 5.98 -8.41
CA HIS A 92 0.10 5.27 -8.53
C HIS A 92 1.10 5.80 -7.51
N PHE A 93 1.65 4.90 -6.70
CA PHE A 93 2.69 5.24 -5.74
C PHE A 93 4.03 5.50 -6.44
N ASN A 94 4.84 6.38 -5.83
CA ASN A 94 6.28 6.41 -6.10
C ASN A 94 6.99 5.35 -5.23
N GLU A 95 8.33 5.32 -5.25
CA GLU A 95 9.12 4.35 -4.46
C GLU A 95 8.81 4.44 -2.96
N LEU A 96 8.75 5.66 -2.41
CA LEU A 96 8.45 5.87 -0.99
C LEU A 96 7.06 5.36 -0.63
N GLY A 97 6.03 5.69 -1.42
CA GLY A 97 4.67 5.21 -1.16
C GLY A 97 4.55 3.70 -1.26
N ALA A 98 5.14 3.09 -2.28
CA ALA A 98 5.14 1.63 -2.44
C ALA A 98 5.81 0.95 -1.23
N ARG A 99 6.92 1.52 -0.75
CA ARG A 99 7.61 1.04 0.47
C ARG A 99 6.72 1.16 1.71
N ARG A 100 6.05 2.29 1.92
CA ARG A 100 5.14 2.46 3.07
C ARG A 100 3.97 1.48 3.04
N MET A 101 3.38 1.23 1.87
CA MET A 101 2.31 0.23 1.76
C MET A 101 2.83 -1.19 2.04
N ALA A 102 4.04 -1.53 1.57
CA ALA A 102 4.68 -2.80 1.91
C ALA A 102 4.99 -2.94 3.41
N GLU A 103 5.37 -1.86 4.09
CA GLU A 103 5.58 -1.84 5.55
C GLU A 103 4.28 -2.12 6.33
N LEU A 104 3.13 -1.62 5.86
CA LEU A 104 1.82 -1.95 6.43
C LEU A 104 1.49 -3.44 6.27
N VAL A 105 1.68 -3.98 5.07
CA VAL A 105 1.49 -5.42 4.80
C VAL A 105 2.43 -6.27 5.67
N LEU A 106 3.68 -5.85 5.83
CA LEU A 106 4.65 -6.53 6.69
C LEU A 106 4.21 -6.54 8.17
N ALA A 107 3.65 -5.44 8.66
CA ALA A 107 3.11 -5.36 10.01
C ALA A 107 1.97 -6.36 10.22
N ASP A 108 1.04 -6.45 9.27
CA ASP A 108 -0.09 -7.37 9.34
C ASP A 108 0.34 -8.84 9.20
N ILE A 109 1.32 -9.15 8.35
CA ILE A 109 1.93 -10.50 8.27
C ILE A 109 2.39 -10.97 9.65
N ARG A 110 3.06 -10.08 10.40
CA ARG A 110 3.54 -10.37 11.76
C ARG A 110 2.38 -10.50 12.75
N ALA A 111 1.44 -9.55 12.73
CA ALA A 111 0.32 -9.52 13.67
C ALA A 111 -0.58 -10.75 13.54
N LEU A 112 -0.85 -11.17 12.31
CA LEU A 112 -1.67 -12.34 11.99
C LEU A 112 -0.91 -13.67 12.14
N LYS A 113 0.40 -13.63 12.41
CA LYS A 113 1.27 -14.81 12.50
C LYS A 113 1.16 -15.71 11.27
N LEU A 114 1.14 -15.10 10.08
CA LEU A 114 1.06 -15.86 8.83
C LEU A 114 2.35 -16.66 8.65
N GLY A 115 2.31 -17.81 7.98
CA GLY A 115 3.53 -18.61 7.72
C GLY A 115 4.62 -17.83 6.97
N LEU A 116 4.24 -16.79 6.21
CA LEU A 116 5.19 -15.87 5.58
C LEU A 116 6.09 -15.13 6.59
N ALA A 117 5.66 -14.99 7.85
CA ALA A 117 6.43 -14.36 8.91
C ALA A 117 7.77 -15.10 9.18
N ASP A 118 7.80 -16.42 9.00
CA ASP A 118 9.00 -17.25 9.20
C ASP A 118 10.05 -17.04 8.09
N HIS A 119 9.67 -16.40 7.00
CA HIS A 119 10.52 -16.12 5.84
C HIS A 119 10.94 -14.65 5.75
N LEU A 120 10.63 -13.83 6.76
CA LEU A 120 11.03 -12.43 6.79
C LEU A 120 12.53 -12.31 7.04
N VAL A 121 13.25 -11.81 6.04
CA VAL A 121 14.67 -11.50 6.15
C VAL A 121 14.88 -10.05 6.57
N GLN A 122 15.83 -9.81 7.47
CA GLN A 122 16.33 -8.45 7.64
C GLN A 122 17.28 -8.15 6.48
N GLY A 123 16.83 -7.30 5.55
CA GLY A 123 17.69 -6.82 4.48
C GLY A 123 18.86 -6.05 5.07
N THR A 124 20.09 -6.39 4.67
CA THR A 124 21.20 -5.45 4.81
C THR A 124 20.91 -4.28 3.89
N VAL A 125 20.64 -3.10 4.46
CA VAL A 125 20.55 -1.88 3.66
C VAL A 125 21.92 -1.70 3.01
N LYS A 126 22.05 -2.02 1.71
CA LYS A 126 23.21 -1.60 0.94
C LYS A 126 23.24 -0.09 1.04
N LYS A 127 24.32 0.47 1.61
CA LYS A 127 24.56 1.92 1.60
C LYS A 127 24.33 2.40 0.17
N THR A 128 23.37 3.29 -0.01
CA THR A 128 23.06 3.88 -1.31
C THR A 128 24.31 4.52 -1.89
N VAL A 129 24.48 4.36 -3.20
CA VAL A 129 25.53 5.04 -3.99
C VAL A 129 25.40 6.55 -3.77
N ASP A 130 26.56 7.21 -3.67
CA ASP A 130 26.74 8.64 -3.44
C ASP A 130 25.74 9.51 -4.22
N PRO A 131 24.96 10.39 -3.55
CA PRO A 131 24.09 11.37 -4.20
C PRO A 131 24.81 12.31 -5.18
N GLN A 132 26.14 12.41 -5.11
CA GLN A 132 26.97 13.21 -6.02
C GLN A 132 27.40 12.46 -7.30
N ALA A 133 26.97 11.21 -7.49
CA ALA A 133 27.23 10.45 -8.71
C ALA A 133 26.23 10.81 -9.83
N ARG A 134 26.16 12.09 -10.21
CA ARG A 134 25.83 12.64 -11.54
C ARG A 134 25.78 14.15 -11.51
#